data_AF-A0A7X7MVE0-F1
#
_entry.id   AF-A0A7X7MVE0-F1
#
_cell.length_a   1.000
_cell.length_b   1.000
_cell.length_c   1.000
_cell.angle_alpha   90.00
_cell.angle_beta   90.00
_cell.angle_gamma   90.00
#
_symmetry.space_group_name_H-M   'P 1'
#
loop_
_entity.id
_entity.type
_entity.pdbx_description
1 polymer ?
#
loop_
_entity_poly.entity_id
_entity_poly.type
_entity_poly.pdbx_seq_one_letter_code
_entity_poly.pdbx_strand_id
1 'polypeptide(L)'
;MLVQPDYFLFVIRPTTSDNKNAVQWAKMKNEKKYPRPIAGSAFLPNLYELFGWDIQCKYRISGTKRKKGNEEILIFNLQEMEILIPNSTFEDSDPDSDIATPVFDDDIAPLSANNNFVAYPEEWSDNFGSKYYQQNSTAEIFPFDESSEWNTQISATSYDPEPLSLSSPSEIAHGIKSIIKDIKQEVYNE
;
A
#
# COMPACT_ATOMS: atom_id res chain seq x y z
N MET A 1 -12.74 -2.19 -1.32
CA MET A 1 -11.35 -1.70 -1.22
C MET A 1 -10.68 -2.52 -0.14
N LEU A 2 -9.49 -3.05 -0.43
CA LEU A 2 -8.68 -3.82 0.51
C LEU A 2 -7.28 -3.23 0.52
N VAL A 3 -6.67 -3.13 1.70
CA VAL A 3 -5.33 -2.57 1.88
C VAL A 3 -4.51 -3.56 2.69
N GLN A 4 -3.33 -3.89 2.20
CA GLN A 4 -2.37 -4.74 2.89
C GLN A 4 -1.10 -3.92 3.14
N PRO A 5 -0.94 -3.36 4.36
CA PRO A 5 0.12 -2.39 4.66
C PRO A 5 1.52 -2.97 4.49
N ASP A 6 1.76 -4.19 5.00
CA ASP A 6 3.09 -4.81 5.02
C ASP A 6 3.68 -5.02 3.63
N TYR A 7 2.82 -5.23 2.64
CA TYR A 7 3.20 -5.46 1.24
C TYR A 7 2.91 -4.25 0.37
N PHE A 8 2.44 -3.13 0.95
CA PHE A 8 2.13 -1.91 0.22
C PHE A 8 1.17 -2.17 -0.96
N LEU A 9 0.18 -3.04 -0.75
CA LEU A 9 -0.79 -3.42 -1.78
C LEU A 9 -2.14 -2.77 -1.53
N PHE A 10 -2.69 -2.20 -2.59
CA PHE A 10 -4.03 -1.64 -2.61
C PHE A 10 -4.86 -2.36 -3.67
N VAL A 11 -5.93 -3.04 -3.25
CA VAL A 11 -6.72 -3.91 -4.12
C VAL A 11 -8.15 -3.41 -4.22
N ILE A 12 -8.66 -3.40 -5.45
CA ILE A 12 -10.03 -3.03 -5.76
C ILE A 12 -10.70 -4.14 -6.55
N ARG A 13 -11.86 -4.56 -6.05
CA ARG A 13 -12.74 -5.49 -6.74
C ARG A 13 -13.90 -4.76 -7.43
N PRO A 14 -14.44 -5.32 -8.52
CA PRO A 14 -15.72 -4.89 -9.05
C PRO A 14 -16.80 -5.05 -8.00
N THR A 15 -17.81 -4.21 -8.12
CA THR A 15 -19.04 -4.35 -7.36
C THR A 15 -20.19 -3.87 -8.22
N THR A 16 -21.38 -4.29 -7.85
CA THR A 16 -22.66 -3.84 -8.40
C THR A 16 -23.06 -2.47 -7.82
N SER A 17 -23.93 -1.75 -8.52
CA SER A 17 -24.33 -0.37 -8.17
C SER A 17 -25.26 -0.26 -6.96
N ASP A 18 -25.83 -1.38 -6.53
CA ASP A 18 -26.62 -1.52 -5.30
C ASP A 18 -25.75 -1.47 -4.04
N ASN A 19 -24.44 -1.73 -4.15
CA ASN A 19 -23.53 -1.62 -3.03
C ASN A 19 -23.33 -0.15 -2.64
N LYS A 20 -23.63 0.20 -1.39
CA LYS A 20 -23.44 1.56 -0.84
C LYS A 20 -21.99 2.08 -0.95
N ASN A 21 -21.02 1.18 -1.02
CA ASN A 21 -19.60 1.50 -1.15
C ASN A 21 -19.11 1.40 -2.61
N ALA A 22 -20.01 1.31 -3.59
CA ALA A 22 -19.66 1.31 -5.00
C ALA A 22 -19.13 2.66 -5.44
N VAL A 23 -18.01 2.64 -6.16
CA VAL A 23 -17.35 3.85 -6.64
C VAL A 23 -17.18 3.75 -8.16
N GLN A 24 -17.73 4.72 -8.89
CA GLN A 24 -17.59 4.82 -10.35
C GLN A 24 -16.45 5.78 -10.72
N TRP A 25 -15.28 5.25 -11.09
CA TRP A 25 -14.12 6.03 -11.55
C TRP A 25 -14.06 6.28 -13.07
N ALA A 26 -14.99 5.71 -13.84
CA ALA A 26 -15.04 5.93 -15.28
C ALA A 26 -16.46 5.82 -15.80
N LYS A 27 -16.77 6.62 -16.82
CA LYS A 27 -18.05 6.57 -17.53
C LYS A 27 -17.83 6.21 -19.00
N MET A 28 -18.68 5.35 -19.52
CA MET A 28 -18.75 5.07 -20.96
C MET A 28 -19.57 6.16 -21.65
N LYS A 29 -19.02 6.78 -22.69
CA LYS A 29 -19.75 7.70 -23.59
C LYS A 29 -19.24 7.49 -25.01
N ASN A 30 -20.14 7.19 -25.96
CA ASN A 30 -19.80 6.93 -27.36
C ASN A 30 -18.66 5.88 -27.49
N GLU A 31 -18.81 4.74 -26.80
CA GLU A 31 -17.82 3.64 -26.76
C GLU A 31 -16.44 3.96 -26.17
N LYS A 32 -16.20 5.22 -25.76
CA LYS A 32 -14.97 5.65 -25.10
C LYS A 32 -15.16 5.70 -23.58
N LYS A 33 -14.13 5.27 -22.84
CA LYS A 33 -14.04 5.40 -21.38
C LYS A 33 -13.49 6.78 -21.04
N TYR A 34 -14.21 7.52 -20.21
CA TYR A 34 -13.75 8.78 -19.64
C TYR A 34 -13.51 8.61 -18.14
N PRO A 35 -12.32 8.92 -17.63
CA PRO A 35 -12.07 8.88 -16.20
C PRO A 35 -12.93 9.93 -15.49
N ARG A 36 -13.38 9.57 -14.28
CA ARG A 36 -14.16 10.44 -13.40
C ARG A 36 -13.34 10.64 -12.12
N PRO A 37 -12.99 11.89 -11.76
CA PRO A 37 -12.41 12.18 -10.45
C PRO A 37 -13.34 11.74 -9.33
N ILE A 38 -12.77 11.13 -8.30
CA ILE A 38 -13.49 10.69 -7.11
C ILE A 38 -12.96 11.47 -5.93
N ALA A 39 -13.85 12.08 -5.16
CA ALA A 39 -13.50 12.65 -3.88
C ALA A 39 -13.18 11.50 -2.92
N GLY A 40 -11.93 11.45 -2.46
CA GLY A 40 -11.46 10.41 -1.55
C GLY A 40 -11.45 10.82 -0.08
N SER A 41 -12.15 11.90 0.31
CA SER A 41 -12.10 12.44 1.69
C SER A 41 -12.47 11.42 2.76
N ALA A 42 -13.26 10.40 2.43
CA ALA A 42 -13.66 9.33 3.36
C ALA A 42 -12.57 8.28 3.64
N PHE A 43 -11.56 8.14 2.78
CA PHE A 43 -10.55 7.06 2.90
C PHE A 43 -9.11 7.50 2.68
N LEU A 44 -8.87 8.59 1.95
CA LEU A 44 -7.53 9.13 1.70
C LEU A 44 -6.81 9.52 3.00
N PRO A 45 -7.43 10.19 3.99
CA PRO A 45 -6.72 10.52 5.24
C PRO A 45 -6.13 9.28 5.91
N ASN A 46 -6.90 8.18 5.98
CA ASN A 46 -6.43 6.92 6.53
C ASN A 46 -5.31 6.30 5.68
N LEU A 47 -5.35 6.42 4.35
CA LEU A 47 -4.25 5.93 3.50
C LEU A 47 -2.97 6.74 3.74
N TYR A 48 -3.07 8.07 3.87
CA TYR A 48 -1.91 8.91 4.16
C TYR A 48 -1.31 8.57 5.51
N GLU A 49 -2.13 8.42 6.54
CA GLU A 49 -1.67 8.01 7.88
C GLU A 49 -1.05 6.60 7.86
N LEU A 50 -1.71 5.63 7.24
CA LEU A 50 -1.30 4.23 7.20
C LEU A 50 0.06 4.02 6.51
N PHE A 51 0.33 4.81 5.46
CA PHE A 51 1.58 4.70 4.70
C PHE A 51 2.58 5.83 5.01
N GLY A 52 2.29 6.69 5.99
CA GLY A 52 3.14 7.81 6.37
C GLY A 52 3.38 8.82 5.23
N TRP A 53 2.39 9.00 4.36
CA TRP A 53 2.48 9.95 3.25
C TRP A 53 2.31 11.38 3.73
N ASP A 54 3.07 12.29 3.11
CA ASP A 54 2.98 13.72 3.36
C ASP A 54 1.75 14.30 2.66
N ILE A 55 0.86 14.91 3.44
CA ILE A 55 -0.37 15.56 2.99
C ILE A 55 -0.14 16.72 2.01
N GLN A 56 1.06 17.30 1.98
CA GLN A 56 1.42 18.36 1.02
C GLN A 56 1.78 17.78 -0.35
N CYS A 57 2.19 16.52 -0.41
CA CYS A 57 2.58 15.84 -1.63
C CYS A 57 1.38 15.21 -2.34
N LYS A 58 1.52 15.01 -3.66
CA LYS A 58 0.56 14.23 -4.45
C LYS A 58 1.20 12.92 -4.89
N TYR A 59 0.46 11.83 -4.75
CA TYR A 59 0.95 10.49 -5.06
C TYR A 59 0.28 9.95 -6.31
N ARG A 60 1.09 9.48 -7.26
CA ARG A 60 0.63 8.80 -8.47
C ARG A 60 1.01 7.33 -8.39
N ILE A 61 -0.01 6.48 -8.49
CA ILE A 61 0.12 5.04 -8.33
C ILE A 61 -0.39 4.37 -9.61
N SER A 62 0.35 3.39 -10.10
CA SER A 62 -0.04 2.57 -11.25
C SER A 62 -0.65 1.25 -10.76
N GLY A 63 -1.68 0.79 -11.46
CA GLY A 63 -2.38 -0.45 -11.14
C GLY A 63 -2.43 -1.41 -12.31
N THR A 64 -2.42 -2.70 -12.01
CA THR A 64 -2.57 -3.79 -12.97
C THR A 64 -3.96 -4.42 -12.83
N LYS A 65 -4.64 -4.62 -13.96
CA LYS A 65 -5.86 -5.43 -14.01
C LYS A 65 -5.51 -6.90 -14.16
N ARG A 66 -6.04 -7.74 -13.26
CA ARG A 66 -5.97 -9.19 -13.36
C ARG A 66 -7.37 -9.76 -13.58
N LYS A 67 -7.48 -10.81 -14.39
CA LYS A 67 -8.74 -11.50 -14.69
C LYS A 67 -8.50 -13.01 -14.70
N LYS A 68 -9.36 -13.75 -14.02
CA LYS A 68 -9.39 -15.22 -13.98
C LYS A 68 -10.82 -15.68 -14.16
N GLY A 69 -11.15 -16.23 -15.33
CA GLY A 69 -12.53 -16.60 -15.67
C GLY A 69 -13.49 -15.41 -15.58
N ASN A 70 -14.44 -15.48 -14.65
CA ASN A 70 -15.41 -14.41 -14.35
C ASN A 70 -14.96 -13.46 -13.22
N GLU A 71 -13.85 -13.76 -12.55
CA GLU A 71 -13.29 -12.90 -11.52
C GLU A 71 -12.35 -11.87 -12.15
N GLU A 72 -12.44 -10.63 -11.70
CA GLU A 72 -11.52 -9.58 -12.09
C GLU A 72 -11.19 -8.71 -10.88
N ILE A 73 -9.96 -8.20 -10.82
CA ILE A 73 -9.48 -7.32 -9.77
C ILE A 73 -8.50 -6.31 -10.34
N LEU A 74 -8.38 -5.18 -9.67
CA LEU A 74 -7.33 -4.19 -9.89
C LEU A 74 -6.42 -4.18 -8.68
N ILE A 75 -5.13 -4.30 -8.93
CA ILE A 75 -4.10 -4.32 -7.89
C ILE A 75 -3.16 -3.17 -8.15
N PHE A 76 -2.89 -2.38 -7.12
CA PHE A 76 -2.00 -1.24 -7.17
C PHE A 76 -0.83 -1.52 -6.22
N ASN A 77 0.39 -1.44 -6.74
CA ASN A 77 1.61 -1.52 -5.95
C ASN A 77 1.97 -0.11 -5.48
N LEU A 78 1.95 0.12 -4.16
CA LEU A 78 2.23 1.41 -3.57
C LEU A 78 3.75 1.65 -3.37
N GLN A 79 4.59 0.62 -3.52
CA GLN A 79 6.06 0.79 -3.46
C GLN A 79 6.60 1.53 -4.68
N GLU A 80 5.96 1.35 -5.83
CA GLU A 80 6.37 1.93 -7.12
C GLU A 80 5.65 3.26 -7.41
N MET A 81 5.24 3.99 -6.37
CA MET A 81 4.53 5.25 -6.55
C MET A 81 5.48 6.40 -6.91
N GLU A 82 4.96 7.36 -7.67
CA GLU A 82 5.65 8.61 -7.95
C GLU A 82 5.12 9.72 -7.06
N ILE A 83 6.02 10.57 -6.57
CA ILE A 83 5.68 11.65 -5.64
C ILE A 83 5.82 12.98 -6.38
N LEU A 84 4.72 13.72 -6.44
CA LEU A 84 4.69 15.08 -6.97
C LEU A 84 4.78 16.06 -5.80
N ILE A 85 5.95 16.67 -5.64
CA ILE A 85 6.26 17.62 -4.57
C ILE A 85 5.96 19.04 -5.08
N PRO A 86 5.10 19.83 -4.41
CA PRO A 86 4.86 21.22 -4.77
C PRO A 86 6.12 22.08 -4.58
N ASN A 87 6.41 23.02 -5.49
CA ASN A 87 7.57 23.90 -5.36
C ASN A 87 7.50 24.84 -4.15
N SER A 88 6.29 25.18 -3.67
CA SER A 88 6.08 26.00 -2.47
C SER A 88 6.62 25.36 -1.19
N THR A 89 6.91 24.06 -1.18
CA THR A 89 7.51 23.35 -0.04
C THR A 89 8.94 23.82 0.24
N PHE A 90 9.61 24.42 -0.75
CA PHE A 90 11.00 24.88 -0.67
C PHE A 90 11.14 26.39 -0.45
N GLU A 91 10.03 27.14 -0.39
CA GLU A 91 10.06 28.61 -0.26
C GLU A 91 10.19 29.08 1.20
N ASP A 92 10.04 28.18 2.18
CA ASP A 92 10.07 28.49 3.63
C ASP A 92 11.42 28.17 4.33
N SER A 93 12.47 27.78 3.61
CA SER A 93 13.79 27.58 4.22
C SER A 93 14.47 28.93 4.47
N ASP A 94 14.68 29.27 5.75
CA ASP A 94 15.49 30.39 6.23
C ASP A 94 16.74 30.61 5.36
N PRO A 95 17.10 31.86 5.02
CA PRO A 95 18.26 32.17 4.17
C PRO A 95 19.62 31.80 4.79
N ASP A 96 19.63 31.31 6.04
CA ASP A 96 20.82 30.86 6.79
C ASP A 96 20.82 29.34 7.08
N SER A 97 19.88 28.56 6.52
CA SER A 97 19.89 27.10 6.68
C SER A 97 20.60 26.41 5.51
N ASP A 98 21.69 25.69 5.80
CA ASP A 98 22.45 24.82 4.88
C ASP A 98 21.65 23.57 4.42
N ILE A 99 20.32 23.68 4.30
CA ILE A 99 19.49 22.64 3.69
C ILE A 99 19.37 23.01 2.21
N ALA A 100 20.20 22.36 1.41
CA ALA A 100 20.29 22.53 -0.03
C ALA A 100 18.91 22.68 -0.68
N THR A 101 18.60 23.90 -1.11
CA THR A 101 17.80 24.07 -2.32
C THR A 101 18.46 23.17 -3.37
N PRO A 102 17.73 22.27 -4.05
CA PRO A 102 18.32 21.51 -5.14
C PRO A 102 18.68 22.52 -6.23
N VAL A 103 19.96 22.90 -6.26
CA VAL A 103 20.55 23.73 -7.31
C VAL A 103 20.57 22.86 -8.56
N PHE A 104 19.52 22.96 -9.34
CA PHE A 104 19.55 22.49 -10.72
C PHE A 104 20.27 23.54 -11.54
N ASP A 105 21.17 23.11 -12.44
CA ASP A 105 21.66 23.99 -13.50
C ASP A 105 20.44 24.61 -14.23
N ASP A 106 20.53 25.88 -14.63
CA ASP A 106 19.46 26.66 -15.28
C ASP A 106 18.82 25.95 -16.52
N ASP A 107 19.46 24.88 -17.02
CA ASP A 107 19.03 24.07 -18.15
C ASP A 107 18.08 22.90 -17.78
N ILE A 108 17.84 22.61 -16.49
CA ILE A 108 16.96 21.52 -16.05
C ILE A 108 15.62 22.09 -15.54
N ALA A 109 14.75 22.45 -16.48
CA ALA A 109 13.38 22.83 -16.14
C ALA A 109 12.60 21.62 -15.58
N PRO A 110 11.80 21.77 -14.51
CA PRO A 110 10.92 20.71 -14.04
C PRO A 110 9.94 20.34 -15.16
N LEU A 111 9.83 19.05 -15.48
CA LEU A 111 8.99 18.49 -16.56
C LEU A 111 7.47 18.75 -16.41
N SER A 112 7.04 19.38 -15.32
CA SER A 112 5.64 19.59 -14.97
C SER A 112 5.21 21.04 -15.23
N ALA A 113 4.13 21.21 -16.00
CA ALA A 113 3.52 22.50 -16.32
C ALA A 113 3.01 23.32 -15.11
N ASN A 114 3.05 22.75 -13.90
CA ASN A 114 2.41 23.30 -12.70
C ASN A 114 3.40 23.62 -11.54
N ASN A 115 4.70 23.82 -11.80
CA ASN A 115 5.72 24.01 -10.73
C ASN A 115 5.68 22.88 -9.66
N ASN A 116 5.54 21.62 -10.10
CA ASN A 116 5.72 20.48 -9.20
C ASN A 116 6.93 19.67 -9.68
N PHE A 117 7.80 19.26 -8.76
CA PHE A 117 8.87 18.33 -9.06
C PHE A 117 8.38 16.89 -8.89
N VAL A 118 8.80 15.98 -9.77
CA VAL A 118 8.48 14.56 -9.68
C VAL A 118 9.67 13.85 -9.06
N ALA A 119 9.50 13.34 -7.85
CA ALA A 119 10.46 12.50 -7.18
C ALA A 119 10.14 11.02 -7.43
N TYR A 120 11.21 10.26 -7.63
CA TYR A 120 11.20 8.81 -7.79
C TYR A 120 11.98 8.18 -6.64
N PRO A 121 11.71 6.91 -6.29
CA PRO A 121 12.54 6.16 -5.36
C PRO A 121 14.01 6.17 -5.78
N GLU A 122 14.92 6.30 -4.80
CA GLU A 122 16.37 6.30 -5.04
C GLU A 122 16.83 5.04 -5.77
N GLU A 123 16.22 3.89 -5.48
CA GLU A 123 16.56 2.61 -6.11
C GLU A 123 16.45 2.61 -7.65
N TRP A 124 15.70 3.58 -8.21
CA TRP A 124 15.52 3.75 -9.65
C TRP A 124 16.58 4.63 -10.31
N SER A 125 17.45 5.33 -9.55
CA SER A 125 18.48 6.21 -10.12
C SER A 125 19.43 5.47 -11.06
N ASP A 126 19.80 4.24 -10.68
CA ASP A 126 20.82 3.44 -11.36
C ASP A 126 20.23 2.22 -12.09
N ASN A 127 18.91 2.08 -12.12
CA ASN A 127 18.23 0.90 -12.66
C ASN A 127 17.06 1.30 -13.58
N PHE A 128 16.93 0.62 -14.72
CA PHE A 128 15.76 0.75 -15.58
C PHE A 128 14.92 -0.54 -15.54
N GLY A 129 13.73 -0.46 -14.96
CA GLY A 129 12.79 -1.57 -14.86
C GLY A 129 13.07 -2.54 -13.71
N SER A 130 12.28 -3.61 -13.65
CA SER A 130 12.40 -4.69 -12.67
C SER A 130 13.66 -5.52 -12.94
N LYS A 131 14.42 -5.85 -11.88
CA LYS A 131 15.51 -6.82 -11.99
C LYS A 131 14.89 -8.16 -12.42
N TYR A 132 15.49 -8.82 -13.41
CA TYR A 132 14.95 -10.04 -14.03
C TYR A 132 14.45 -11.09 -13.02
N TYR A 133 15.20 -11.32 -11.93
CA TYR A 133 14.83 -12.27 -10.89
C TYR A 133 13.80 -11.74 -9.89
N GLN A 134 13.74 -10.42 -9.67
CA GLN A 134 12.70 -9.82 -8.82
C GLN A 134 11.33 -9.97 -9.46
N GLN A 135 11.22 -9.95 -10.80
CA GLN A 135 9.92 -10.11 -11.46
C GLN A 135 9.24 -11.45 -11.11
N ASN A 136 10.03 -12.52 -10.91
CA ASN A 136 9.51 -13.80 -10.47
C ASN A 136 9.07 -13.77 -8.99
N SER A 137 9.82 -13.09 -8.12
CA SER A 137 9.43 -12.90 -6.70
C SER A 137 8.25 -11.94 -6.52
N THR A 138 8.12 -10.91 -7.36
CA THR A 138 6.97 -10.01 -7.38
C THR A 138 5.69 -10.78 -7.71
N ALA A 139 5.75 -11.81 -8.56
CA ALA A 139 4.62 -12.71 -8.79
C ALA A 139 4.24 -13.52 -7.54
N GLU A 140 5.19 -13.83 -6.65
CA GLU A 140 4.93 -14.52 -5.37
C GLU A 140 4.31 -13.58 -4.31
N ILE A 141 4.61 -12.28 -4.36
CA ILE A 141 4.03 -11.26 -3.46
C ILE A 141 2.54 -11.04 -3.75
N PHE A 142 2.12 -11.21 -5.00
CA PHE A 142 0.72 -11.12 -5.37
C PHE A 142 0.02 -12.46 -5.07
N PRO A 143 -1.00 -12.50 -4.18
CA PRO A 143 -1.73 -13.73 -3.83
C PRO A 143 -2.67 -14.22 -4.96
N PHE A 144 -2.44 -13.78 -6.20
CA PHE A 144 -3.31 -13.96 -7.35
C PHE A 144 -2.58 -14.68 -8.47
N ASP A 145 -2.09 -15.88 -8.19
CA ASP A 145 -1.54 -16.79 -9.20
C ASP A 145 -2.66 -17.57 -9.91
N GLU A 146 -2.29 -18.34 -10.94
CA GLU A 146 -3.25 -19.18 -11.66
C GLU A 146 -3.78 -20.34 -10.81
N SER A 147 -3.05 -20.78 -9.78
CA SER A 147 -3.46 -21.92 -8.95
C SER A 147 -4.36 -21.55 -7.76
N SER A 148 -4.34 -20.30 -7.30
CA SER A 148 -5.04 -19.82 -6.09
C SER A 148 -6.50 -19.47 -6.36
N GLU A 149 -7.36 -19.75 -5.40
CA GLU A 149 -8.75 -19.29 -5.40
C GLU A 149 -8.81 -17.81 -4.99
N TRP A 150 -9.18 -16.92 -5.91
CA TRP A 150 -9.12 -15.47 -5.65
C TRP A 150 -10.25 -14.97 -4.75
N ASN A 151 -11.36 -15.72 -4.65
CA ASN A 151 -12.45 -15.45 -3.72
C ASN A 151 -12.96 -14.00 -3.74
N THR A 152 -12.97 -13.39 -4.93
CA THR A 152 -13.16 -11.94 -5.10
C THR A 152 -14.54 -11.45 -4.63
N GLN A 153 -15.51 -12.37 -4.59
CA GLN A 153 -16.91 -12.12 -4.24
C GLN A 153 -17.22 -12.31 -2.74
N ILE A 154 -16.26 -12.74 -1.91
CA ILE A 154 -16.51 -12.94 -0.48
C ILE A 154 -16.86 -11.59 0.18
N SER A 155 -18.00 -11.52 0.86
CA SER A 155 -18.38 -10.30 1.58
C SER A 155 -17.37 -9.98 2.67
N ALA A 156 -16.99 -8.72 2.79
CA ALA A 156 -16.04 -8.31 3.82
C ALA A 156 -16.73 -8.46 5.18
N THR A 157 -16.15 -9.28 6.06
CA THR A 157 -16.54 -9.35 7.46
C THR A 157 -15.85 -8.20 8.19
N SER A 158 -16.59 -7.45 9.01
CA SER A 158 -15.97 -6.49 9.92
C SER A 158 -14.99 -7.23 10.82
N TYR A 159 -13.77 -6.71 10.97
CA TYR A 159 -12.85 -7.19 11.99
C TYR A 159 -13.46 -6.85 13.34
N ASP A 160 -14.13 -7.82 13.94
CA ASP A 160 -14.52 -7.78 15.33
C ASP A 160 -13.38 -8.48 16.07
N PRO A 161 -12.52 -7.75 16.82
CA PRO A 161 -11.61 -8.41 17.72
C PRO A 161 -12.50 -9.05 18.78
N GLU A 162 -12.91 -10.31 18.56
CA GLU A 162 -13.34 -11.16 19.66
C GLU A 162 -12.30 -10.92 20.75
N PRO A 163 -12.73 -10.63 21.99
CA PRO A 163 -11.81 -10.29 23.05
C PRO A 163 -10.76 -11.39 23.06
N LEU A 164 -9.51 -11.02 22.73
CA LEU A 164 -8.40 -11.95 22.70
C LEU A 164 -8.53 -12.76 23.98
N SER A 165 -8.68 -14.08 23.84
CA SER A 165 -8.74 -14.98 24.99
C SER A 165 -7.34 -15.00 25.60
N LEU A 166 -7.00 -13.91 26.28
CA LEU A 166 -5.76 -13.72 26.99
C LEU A 166 -5.85 -14.66 28.17
N SER A 167 -4.96 -15.65 28.21
CA SER A 167 -4.77 -16.49 29.39
C SER A 167 -4.54 -15.57 30.58
N SER A 168 -5.21 -15.84 31.70
CA SER A 168 -5.06 -15.03 32.91
C SER A 168 -3.60 -15.04 33.39
N PRO A 169 -3.12 -13.99 34.07
CA PRO A 169 -1.76 -13.98 34.63
C PRO A 169 -1.46 -15.20 35.53
N SER A 170 -2.48 -15.74 36.19
CA SER A 170 -2.42 -16.97 36.97
C SER A 170 -2.19 -18.23 36.13
N GLU A 171 -2.88 -18.38 35.01
CA GLU A 171 -2.71 -19.53 34.10
C GLU A 171 -1.35 -19.51 33.43
N ILE A 172 -0.88 -18.33 33.01
CA ILE A 172 0.46 -18.14 32.46
C ILE A 172 1.52 -18.51 33.51
N ALA A 173 1.39 -18.01 34.74
CA ALA A 173 2.32 -18.32 35.82
C ALA A 173 2.32 -19.82 36.17
N HIS A 174 1.15 -20.48 36.11
CA HIS A 174 1.08 -21.92 36.32
C HIS A 174 1.76 -22.70 35.20
N GLY A 175 1.51 -22.33 33.93
CA GLY A 175 2.14 -22.94 32.76
C GLY A 175 3.67 -22.84 32.82
N ILE A 176 4.20 -21.64 33.09
CA ILE A 176 5.64 -21.41 33.24
C ILE A 176 6.22 -22.28 34.38
N LYS A 177 5.53 -22.36 35.52
CA LYS A 177 5.98 -23.22 36.64
C LYS A 177 5.97 -24.71 36.29
N SER A 178 5.00 -25.18 35.51
CA SER A 178 4.96 -26.57 35.04
C SER A 178 6.16 -26.86 34.15
N ILE A 179 6.39 -26.02 33.14
CA ILE A 179 7.51 -26.16 32.20
C ILE A 179 8.86 -26.17 32.95
N ILE A 180 9.05 -25.27 33.91
CA ILE A 180 10.29 -25.23 34.73
C ILE A 180 10.46 -26.51 35.56
N LYS A 181 9.36 -27.07 36.07
CA LYS A 181 9.40 -28.32 36.85
C LYS A 181 9.76 -29.50 35.96
N ASP A 182 9.17 -29.59 34.79
CA ASP A 182 9.40 -30.68 33.82
C ASP A 182 10.87 -30.66 33.36
N ILE A 183 11.40 -29.49 32.99
CA ILE A 183 12.82 -29.31 32.65
C ILE A 183 13.74 -29.76 33.79
N LYS A 184 13.39 -29.43 35.04
CA LYS A 184 14.20 -29.87 36.19
C LYS A 184 14.12 -31.39 36.40
N GLN A 185 12.96 -32.02 36.21
CA GLN A 185 12.83 -33.46 36.38
C GLN A 185 13.59 -34.24 35.31
N GLU A 186 13.69 -33.72 34.08
CA GLU A 186 14.51 -34.31 33.02
C GLU A 186 16.01 -34.28 33.35
N VAL A 187 16.50 -33.19 33.94
CA VAL A 187 17.92 -33.04 34.35
C VAL A 187 18.31 -33.95 35.52
N TYR A 188 17.37 -34.38 36.36
CA TYR A 188 17.63 -35.29 37.49
C TYR A 188 17.41 -36.78 37.16
N ASN A 189 16.90 -37.09 35.97
CA ASN A 189 16.65 -38.45 35.50
C ASN A 189 17.70 -38.97 34.49
N GLU A 190 18.82 -38.25 34.32
CA GLU A 190 20.10 -38.74 33.78
C GLU A 190 21.08 -39.06 34.90
#